data_AF-A0A2V0NRG1-F1
#
_entry.id   AF-A0A2V0NRG1-F1
#
_cell.length_a   1.000
_cell.length_b   1.000
_cell.length_c   1.000
_cell.angle_alpha   90.00
_cell.angle_beta   90.00
_cell.angle_gamma   90.00
#
_symmetry.space_group_name_H-M   'P 1'
#
loop_
_entity.id
_entity.type
_entity.pdbx_description
1 polymer ?
#
loop_
_entity_poly.entity_id
_entity_poly.type
_entity_poly.pdbx_seq_one_letter_code
_entity_poly.pdbx_strand_id
1 'polypeptide(L)'
;MSWMQDPAVQNGVAGAIAGALTATFVCPLDVLKTRLQVQRISSSRRVGIVGGLSGIVKAEGFKGLYRGLSPTLMALLPNWAVYFSVYGRLKTVLTTRHGQVVPATPKVHMAAAAGAGVATLVVTNPLWVVKTRLQTQHLNLSYGRAGHVRAAYTGTFNALSRIAREEGLTGLYSGLAPSMAGICHVAIQFPLYEAAKVRAAARRGVRPDELDAAELVATSAASKMVASTVTYPHEVIRSYMHVSGSGPLAGLSEAVRTIYREDGARGFYRGCGTNLLRTTPAAALTFTSFELIARGMRRLGDEAVARDAARAAEEQQAAWEAGAQHAWRQQQLEQLERQQQHAGGPGGGGGGAAAAAAAAAKPQQQRRGGGSPPPEGGGGQGLASAAASVVGRRAAAAAGPPPKT
;
A
#
# COMPACT_ATOMS: atom_id res chain seq x y z
N MET A 1 1.12 -21.17 -8.59
CA MET A 1 0.91 -19.73 -8.27
C MET A 1 0.93 -19.50 -6.75
N SER A 2 1.91 -20.04 -6.01
CA SER A 2 1.96 -19.94 -4.54
C SER A 2 2.37 -18.54 -4.02
N TRP A 3 3.11 -17.76 -4.81
CA TRP A 3 3.56 -16.42 -4.42
C TRP A 3 2.44 -15.37 -4.39
N MET A 4 1.32 -15.61 -5.09
CA MET A 4 0.13 -14.75 -5.05
C MET A 4 -0.69 -14.92 -3.77
N GLN A 5 -0.42 -15.95 -2.96
CA GLN A 5 -1.16 -16.27 -1.74
C GLN A 5 -0.53 -15.68 -0.48
N ASP A 6 0.70 -15.16 -0.55
CA ASP A 6 1.34 -14.52 0.60
C ASP A 6 0.63 -13.18 0.90
N PRO A 7 0.02 -13.01 2.09
CA PRO A 7 -0.63 -11.76 2.49
C PRO A 7 0.29 -10.54 2.38
N ALA A 8 1.61 -10.71 2.57
CA ALA A 8 2.58 -9.64 2.43
C ALA A 8 2.73 -9.18 0.97
N VAL A 9 2.76 -10.13 0.03
CA VAL A 9 2.84 -9.84 -1.41
C VAL A 9 1.54 -9.19 -1.90
N GLN A 10 0.38 -9.72 -1.47
CA GLN A 10 -0.92 -9.15 -1.82
C GLN A 10 -1.06 -7.69 -1.33
N ASN A 11 -0.72 -7.44 -0.06
CA ASN A 11 -0.76 -6.09 0.50
C ASN A 11 0.28 -5.17 -0.16
N GLY A 12 1.46 -5.68 -0.51
CA GLY A 12 2.49 -4.93 -1.23
C GLY A 12 2.02 -4.48 -2.62
N VAL A 13 1.42 -5.38 -3.39
CA VAL A 13 0.86 -5.07 -4.72
C VAL A 13 -0.33 -4.12 -4.60
N ALA A 14 -1.25 -4.36 -3.65
CA ALA A 14 -2.36 -3.46 -3.39
C ALA A 14 -1.90 -2.06 -3.02
N GLY A 15 -0.87 -1.95 -2.16
CA GLY A 15 -0.24 -0.69 -1.79
C GLY A 15 0.41 0.03 -2.98
N ALA A 16 1.11 -0.70 -3.85
CA ALA A 16 1.75 -0.13 -5.03
C ALA A 16 0.71 0.44 -6.03
N ILE A 17 -0.36 -0.32 -6.31
CA ILE A 17 -1.43 0.12 -7.22
C ILE A 17 -2.19 1.30 -6.62
N ALA A 18 -2.56 1.23 -5.33
CA ALA A 18 -3.23 2.32 -4.63
C ALA A 18 -2.38 3.61 -4.62
N GLY A 19 -1.07 3.47 -4.41
CA GLY A 19 -0.12 4.57 -4.48
C GLY A 19 -0.03 5.19 -5.87
N ALA A 20 0.02 4.36 -6.92
CA ALA A 20 0.07 4.83 -8.31
C ALA A 20 -1.24 5.53 -8.73
N LEU A 21 -2.40 4.99 -8.33
CA LEU A 21 -3.70 5.61 -8.57
C LEU A 21 -3.79 6.97 -7.86
N THR A 22 -3.44 7.01 -6.58
CA THR A 22 -3.42 8.27 -5.82
C THR A 22 -2.52 9.29 -6.49
N ALA A 23 -1.28 8.90 -6.85
CA ALA A 23 -0.32 9.78 -7.51
C ALA A 23 -0.87 10.35 -8.82
N THR A 24 -1.64 9.56 -9.57
CA THR A 24 -2.28 9.99 -10.82
C THR A 24 -3.36 11.05 -10.57
N PHE A 25 -4.30 10.78 -9.66
CA PHE A 25 -5.38 11.73 -9.35
C PHE A 25 -4.89 13.02 -8.67
N VAL A 26 -3.84 12.92 -7.86
CA VAL A 26 -3.27 14.05 -7.13
C VAL A 26 -2.28 14.84 -7.98
N CYS A 27 -1.79 14.27 -9.09
CA CYS A 27 -0.77 14.89 -9.95
C CYS A 27 -1.10 16.34 -10.36
N PRO A 28 -2.32 16.66 -10.83
CA PRO A 28 -2.66 18.02 -11.22
C PRO A 28 -2.48 19.05 -10.09
N LEU A 29 -2.85 18.68 -8.86
CA LEU A 29 -2.68 19.51 -7.67
C LEU A 29 -1.21 19.59 -7.23
N ASP A 30 -0.45 18.52 -7.38
CA ASP A 30 1.01 18.51 -7.15
C ASP A 30 1.73 19.46 -8.11
N VAL A 31 1.37 19.45 -9.40
CA VAL A 31 1.94 20.36 -10.41
C VAL A 31 1.59 21.81 -10.06
N LEU A 32 0.32 22.10 -9.75
CA LEU A 32 -0.08 23.44 -9.36
C LEU A 32 0.64 23.91 -8.10
N LYS A 33 0.69 23.08 -7.05
CA LYS A 33 1.40 23.38 -5.80
C LYS A 33 2.86 23.73 -6.06
N THR A 34 3.59 22.89 -6.80
CA THR A 34 5.02 23.09 -7.04
C THR A 34 5.30 24.32 -7.89
N ARG A 35 4.43 24.66 -8.84
CA ARG A 35 4.53 25.91 -9.60
C ARG A 35 4.33 27.13 -8.71
N LEU A 36 3.29 27.13 -7.87
CA LEU A 36 3.03 28.23 -6.95
C LEU A 36 4.17 28.42 -5.95
N GLN A 37 4.79 27.33 -5.47
CA GLN A 37 5.93 27.39 -4.54
C GLN A 37 7.17 28.06 -5.14
N VAL A 38 7.38 27.93 -6.46
CA VAL A 38 8.59 28.44 -7.13
C VAL A 38 8.35 29.78 -7.84
N GLN A 39 7.12 30.06 -8.27
CA GLN A 39 6.77 31.35 -8.86
C GLN A 39 6.82 32.48 -7.82
N ARG A 40 7.30 33.66 -8.24
CA ARG A 40 7.22 34.90 -7.44
C ARG A 40 5.77 35.33 -7.26
N ILE A 41 5.46 36.00 -6.16
CA ILE A 41 4.11 36.52 -5.89
C ILE A 41 3.72 37.55 -6.95
N SER A 42 4.68 38.38 -7.39
CA SER A 42 4.44 39.39 -8.43
C SER A 42 4.10 38.81 -9.81
N SER A 43 4.55 37.59 -10.13
CA SER A 43 4.24 36.90 -11.40
C SER A 43 3.08 35.91 -11.26
N SER A 44 2.75 35.51 -10.03
CA SER A 44 1.54 34.77 -9.72
C SER A 44 0.36 35.74 -9.70
N ARG A 45 -0.29 35.94 -10.87
CA ARG A 45 -1.64 36.51 -10.90
C ARG A 45 -2.46 35.74 -9.85
N ARG A 46 -3.26 36.42 -9.00
CA ARG A 46 -4.09 35.81 -7.92
C ARG A 46 -5.17 34.89 -8.51
N VAL A 47 -4.75 33.83 -9.17
CA VAL A 47 -5.63 32.89 -9.83
C VAL A 47 -5.92 31.81 -8.81
N GLY A 48 -7.20 31.64 -8.48
CA GLY A 48 -7.64 30.51 -7.67
C GLY A 48 -7.22 29.18 -8.30
N ILE A 49 -7.32 28.09 -7.54
CA ILE A 49 -6.87 26.74 -7.94
C ILE A 49 -7.38 26.36 -9.33
N VAL A 50 -8.67 26.59 -9.59
CA VAL A 50 -9.32 26.30 -10.88
C VAL A 50 -8.70 27.07 -12.03
N GLY A 51 -8.46 28.38 -11.86
CA GLY A 51 -7.84 29.17 -12.92
C GLY A 51 -6.35 28.85 -13.07
N GLY A 52 -5.66 28.43 -12.00
CA GLY A 52 -4.28 27.95 -12.08
C GLY A 52 -4.19 26.67 -12.93
N LEU A 53 -5.06 25.69 -12.67
CA LEU A 53 -5.18 24.47 -13.48
C LEU A 53 -5.57 24.78 -14.93
N SER A 54 -6.58 25.64 -15.13
CA SER A 54 -7.01 26.08 -16.47
C SER A 54 -5.87 26.77 -17.23
N GLY A 55 -5.07 27.60 -16.55
CA GLY A 55 -3.88 28.23 -17.12
C GLY A 55 -2.84 27.22 -17.60
N ILE A 56 -2.60 26.15 -16.83
CA ILE A 56 -1.69 25.07 -17.24
C ILE A 56 -2.22 24.36 -18.48
N VAL A 57 -3.52 24.01 -18.50
CA VAL A 57 -4.13 23.33 -19.65
C VAL A 57 -4.09 24.20 -20.91
N LYS A 58 -4.33 25.51 -20.78
CA LYS A 58 -4.25 26.44 -21.91
C LYS A 58 -2.82 26.63 -22.44
N ALA A 59 -1.82 26.63 -21.57
CA ALA A 59 -0.43 26.87 -21.95
C ALA A 59 0.31 25.60 -22.43
N GLU A 60 0.01 24.44 -21.85
CA GLU A 60 0.78 23.20 -22.05
C GLU A 60 -0.08 21.99 -22.45
N GLY A 61 -1.39 22.17 -22.54
CA GLY A 61 -2.34 21.09 -22.72
C GLY A 61 -2.49 20.20 -21.48
N PHE A 62 -3.32 19.17 -21.61
CA PHE A 62 -3.57 18.20 -20.54
C PHE A 62 -2.31 17.46 -20.07
N LYS A 63 -1.33 17.26 -20.98
CA LYS A 63 -0.06 16.62 -20.64
C LYS A 63 0.75 17.42 -19.59
N GLY A 64 0.57 18.74 -19.54
CA GLY A 64 1.21 19.60 -18.54
C GLY A 64 0.83 19.26 -17.10
N LEU A 65 -0.42 18.82 -16.86
CA LEU A 65 -0.93 18.45 -15.53
C LEU A 65 -0.31 17.16 -14.97
N TYR A 66 0.30 16.33 -15.82
CA TYR A 66 0.88 15.04 -15.44
C TYR A 66 2.41 15.03 -15.56
N ARG A 67 3.04 16.19 -15.83
CA ARG A 67 4.49 16.32 -15.81
C ARG A 67 5.00 16.07 -14.40
N GLY A 68 5.93 15.13 -14.24
CA GLY A 68 6.43 14.71 -12.93
C GLY A 68 5.76 13.45 -12.36
N LEU A 69 4.77 12.85 -13.05
CA LEU A 69 4.22 11.55 -12.65
C LEU A 69 5.27 10.44 -12.76
N SER A 70 6.03 10.39 -13.87
CA SER A 70 7.07 9.38 -14.08
C SER A 70 8.15 9.35 -12.99
N PRO A 71 8.83 10.46 -12.60
CA PRO A 71 9.78 10.41 -11.49
C PRO A 71 9.10 10.09 -10.16
N THR A 72 7.83 10.47 -9.96
CA THR A 72 7.08 10.12 -8.75
C THR A 72 6.91 8.60 -8.65
N LEU A 73 6.47 7.94 -9.72
CA LEU A 73 6.30 6.49 -9.73
C LEU A 73 7.64 5.75 -9.56
N MET A 74 8.70 6.22 -10.22
CA MET A 74 10.05 5.66 -10.05
C MET A 74 10.57 5.81 -8.62
N ALA A 75 10.19 6.87 -7.91
CA ALA A 75 10.61 7.11 -6.53
C ALA A 75 9.86 6.25 -5.49
N LEU A 76 8.67 5.73 -5.80
CA LEU A 76 7.85 5.00 -4.81
C LEU A 76 8.57 3.78 -4.24
N LEU A 77 9.05 2.89 -5.10
CA LEU A 77 9.74 1.66 -4.70
C LEU A 77 10.99 1.92 -3.85
N PRO A 78 11.99 2.71 -4.31
CA PRO A 78 13.19 2.97 -3.52
C PRO A 78 12.86 3.74 -2.23
N ASN A 79 11.87 4.62 -2.25
CA ASN A 79 11.44 5.36 -1.05
C ASN A 79 11.00 4.41 0.07
N TRP A 80 10.07 3.50 -0.23
CA TRP A 80 9.56 2.55 0.76
C TRP A 80 10.58 1.47 1.13
N ALA A 81 11.35 0.97 0.16
CA ALA A 81 12.37 -0.05 0.40
C ALA A 81 13.42 0.44 1.40
N VAL A 82 13.97 1.65 1.18
CA VAL A 82 14.95 2.25 2.10
C VAL A 82 14.30 2.58 3.43
N TYR A 83 13.09 3.17 3.41
CA TYR A 83 12.40 3.57 4.64
C TYR A 83 12.17 2.38 5.57
N PHE A 84 11.54 1.30 5.10
CA PHE A 84 11.23 0.15 5.95
C PHE A 84 12.48 -0.60 6.39
N SER A 85 13.48 -0.73 5.52
CA SER A 85 14.75 -1.39 5.85
C SER A 85 15.50 -0.64 6.95
N VAL A 86 15.64 0.67 6.82
CA VAL A 86 16.36 1.50 7.79
C VAL A 86 15.54 1.66 9.07
N TYR A 87 14.23 1.85 8.97
CA TYR A 87 13.33 1.91 10.12
C TYR A 87 13.39 0.63 10.95
N GLY A 88 13.31 -0.55 10.32
CA GLY A 88 13.40 -1.83 11.00
C GLY A 88 14.72 -1.99 11.74
N ARG A 89 15.83 -1.69 11.08
CA ARG A 89 17.18 -1.74 11.68
C ARG A 89 17.34 -0.76 12.83
N LEU A 90 16.97 0.51 12.64
CA LEU A 90 17.06 1.54 13.68
C LEU A 90 16.18 1.21 14.87
N LYS A 91 14.97 0.68 14.63
CA LYS A 91 14.08 0.23 15.70
C LYS A 91 14.76 -0.88 16.52
N THR A 92 15.27 -1.92 15.89
CA THR A 92 15.97 -3.03 16.58
C THR A 92 17.16 -2.52 17.39
N VAL A 93 17.99 -1.64 16.82
CA VAL A 93 19.16 -1.07 17.52
C VAL A 93 18.72 -0.24 18.73
N LEU A 94 17.67 0.58 18.61
CA LEU A 94 17.21 1.45 19.69
C LEU A 94 16.43 0.72 20.79
N THR A 95 15.82 -0.43 20.49
CA THR A 95 15.11 -1.27 21.47
C THR A 95 16.02 -2.28 22.16
N THR A 96 17.23 -2.53 21.63
CA THR A 96 18.18 -3.47 22.22
C THR A 96 19.18 -2.71 23.09
N ARG A 97 19.01 -2.76 24.41
CA ARG A 97 20.00 -2.23 25.37
C ARG A 97 20.49 -3.36 26.26
N HIS A 98 21.82 -3.54 26.36
CA HIS A 98 22.45 -4.61 27.17
C HIS A 98 21.92 -6.03 26.87
N GLY A 99 21.61 -6.34 25.61
CA GLY A 99 21.08 -7.66 25.22
C GLY A 99 19.62 -7.91 25.60
N GLN A 100 18.95 -6.96 26.26
CA GLN A 100 17.51 -7.04 26.56
C GLN A 100 16.69 -6.20 25.58
N VAL A 101 15.58 -6.79 25.11
CA VAL A 101 14.61 -6.14 24.23
C VAL A 101 13.67 -5.31 25.10
N VAL A 102 13.86 -3.99 25.10
CA VAL A 102 12.98 -3.03 25.78
C VAL A 102 11.81 -2.69 24.87
N PRO A 103 10.57 -2.55 25.39
CA PRO A 103 9.42 -2.11 24.60
C PRO A 103 9.70 -0.77 23.90
N ALA A 104 9.37 -0.67 22.61
CA ALA A 104 9.59 0.54 21.84
C ALA A 104 8.67 1.67 22.31
N THR A 105 9.24 2.64 23.02
CA THR A 105 8.50 3.85 23.40
C THR A 105 8.15 4.69 22.15
N PRO A 106 7.12 5.55 22.19
CA PRO A 106 6.79 6.45 21.07
C PRO A 106 7.99 7.29 20.60
N LYS A 107 8.88 7.67 21.53
CA LYS A 107 10.12 8.40 21.23
C LYS A 107 11.08 7.58 20.38
N VAL A 108 11.22 6.27 20.64
CA VAL A 108 12.04 5.35 19.84
C VAL A 108 11.47 5.21 18.43
N HIS A 109 10.15 5.09 18.30
CA HIS A 109 9.48 5.06 17.00
C HIS A 109 9.71 6.34 16.20
N MET A 110 9.62 7.51 16.83
CA MET A 110 9.89 8.80 16.20
C MET A 110 11.36 8.93 15.78
N ALA A 111 12.31 8.52 16.61
CA ALA A 111 13.74 8.55 16.28
C ALA A 111 14.10 7.61 15.12
N ALA A 112 13.58 6.38 15.14
CA ALA A 112 13.76 5.42 14.06
C ALA A 112 13.12 5.91 12.75
N ALA A 113 11.91 6.49 12.82
CA ALA A 113 11.23 7.06 11.66
C ALA A 113 11.98 8.28 11.08
N ALA A 114 12.53 9.14 11.95
CA ALA A 114 13.34 10.28 11.52
C ALA A 114 14.64 9.83 10.82
N GLY A 115 15.37 8.88 11.40
CA GLY A 115 16.58 8.33 10.79
C GLY A 115 16.31 7.62 9.47
N ALA A 116 15.22 6.84 9.39
CA ALA A 116 14.77 6.23 8.14
C ALA A 116 14.40 7.29 7.09
N GLY A 117 13.70 8.35 7.49
CA GLY A 117 13.37 9.48 6.63
C GLY A 117 14.61 10.16 6.05
N VAL A 118 15.65 10.40 6.87
CA VAL A 118 16.92 10.96 6.40
C VAL A 118 17.58 10.05 5.36
N ALA A 119 17.71 8.76 5.66
CA ALA A 119 18.33 7.81 4.73
C ALA A 119 17.57 7.73 3.40
N THR A 120 16.24 7.72 3.46
CA THR A 120 15.39 7.75 2.27
C THR A 120 15.56 9.03 1.47
N LEU A 121 15.68 10.19 2.12
CA LEU A 121 15.95 11.45 1.43
C LEU A 121 17.28 11.42 0.68
N VAL A 122 18.35 10.91 1.31
CA VAL A 122 19.66 10.79 0.66
C VAL A 122 19.55 9.95 -0.62
N VAL A 123 18.85 8.82 -0.58
CA VAL A 123 18.71 7.96 -1.76
C VAL A 123 17.79 8.56 -2.83
N THR A 124 16.69 9.20 -2.43
CA THR A 124 15.63 9.61 -3.37
C THR A 124 15.72 11.06 -3.83
N ASN A 125 16.58 11.90 -3.23
CA ASN A 125 16.68 13.32 -3.58
C ASN A 125 16.83 13.61 -5.09
N PRO A 126 17.65 12.86 -5.86
CA PRO A 126 17.78 13.09 -7.30
C PRO A 126 16.44 13.01 -8.05
N LEU A 127 15.56 12.08 -7.66
CA LEU A 127 14.24 11.93 -8.28
C LEU A 127 13.30 13.07 -7.90
N TRP A 128 13.40 13.59 -6.67
CA TRP A 128 12.62 14.74 -6.22
C TRP A 128 13.05 16.04 -6.92
N VAL A 129 14.35 16.24 -7.14
CA VAL A 129 14.86 17.38 -7.93
C VAL A 129 14.33 17.32 -9.36
N VAL A 130 14.41 16.14 -10.00
CA VAL A 130 13.88 15.95 -11.36
C VAL A 130 12.36 16.15 -11.42
N LYS A 131 11.61 15.64 -10.43
CA LYS A 131 10.16 15.90 -10.33
C LYS A 131 9.88 17.40 -10.31
N THR A 132 10.49 18.14 -9.40
CA THR A 132 10.24 19.58 -9.26
C THR A 132 10.60 20.33 -10.56
N ARG A 133 11.75 20.04 -11.18
CA ARG A 133 12.15 20.70 -12.43
C ARG A 133 11.23 20.37 -13.60
N LEU A 134 10.80 19.12 -13.76
CA LEU A 134 9.85 18.74 -14.80
C LEU A 134 8.49 19.46 -14.63
N GLN A 135 8.06 19.68 -13.40
CA GLN A 135 6.82 20.37 -13.06
C GLN A 135 6.88 21.88 -13.33
N THR A 136 8.06 22.50 -13.24
CA THR A 136 8.25 23.95 -13.37
C THR A 136 8.93 24.41 -14.67
N GLN A 137 9.43 23.49 -15.52
CA GLN A 137 10.25 23.86 -16.68
C GLN A 137 9.59 24.83 -17.70
N HIS A 138 8.26 24.86 -17.79
CA HIS A 138 7.52 25.75 -18.73
C HIS A 138 7.20 27.13 -18.13
N LEU A 139 7.60 27.37 -16.88
CA LEU A 139 7.40 28.65 -16.23
C LEU A 139 8.42 29.72 -16.68
N ASN A 140 9.32 29.39 -17.63
CA ASN A 140 10.40 30.26 -18.11
C ASN A 140 11.13 30.98 -16.97
N LEU A 141 11.38 30.26 -15.88
CA LEU A 141 11.95 30.85 -14.67
C LEU A 141 13.43 31.10 -14.89
N SER A 142 13.83 32.37 -14.80
CA SER A 142 15.23 32.78 -14.74
C SER A 142 15.80 32.57 -13.32
N TYR A 143 15.92 31.31 -12.89
CA TYR A 143 16.62 30.97 -11.64
C TYR A 143 17.94 30.26 -11.96
N GLY A 144 19.06 30.91 -11.62
CA GLY A 144 20.41 30.38 -11.80
C GLY A 144 21.42 31.50 -12.07
N ARG A 145 22.72 31.23 -11.81
CA ARG A 145 23.84 32.18 -11.91
C ARG A 145 24.09 32.72 -13.33
N ALA A 146 23.38 32.21 -14.34
CA ALA A 146 23.66 32.48 -15.75
C ALA A 146 22.44 32.94 -16.58
N GLY A 147 21.25 33.17 -16.00
CA GLY A 147 20.11 33.75 -16.74
C GLY A 147 19.60 32.98 -17.98
N HIS A 148 20.16 31.81 -18.30
CA HIS A 148 19.78 31.03 -19.47
C HIS A 148 18.47 30.28 -19.25
N VAL A 149 17.53 30.43 -20.19
CA VAL A 149 16.33 29.61 -20.28
C VAL A 149 16.76 28.17 -20.50
N ARG A 150 16.57 27.29 -19.50
CA ARG A 150 16.92 25.88 -19.62
C ARG A 150 16.07 25.23 -20.71
N ALA A 151 16.72 24.59 -21.69
CA ALA A 151 16.02 23.78 -22.68
C ALA A 151 15.15 22.72 -21.99
N ALA A 152 13.92 22.53 -22.48
CA ALA A 152 12.95 21.61 -21.91
C ALA A 152 13.52 20.18 -21.84
N TYR A 153 13.22 19.47 -20.76
CA TYR A 153 13.60 18.09 -20.58
C TYR A 153 12.62 17.17 -21.31
N THR A 154 13.14 16.20 -22.05
CA THR A 154 12.31 15.23 -22.79
C THR A 154 11.70 14.16 -21.88
N GLY A 155 12.35 13.86 -20.74
CA GLY A 155 11.89 12.86 -19.78
C GLY A 155 12.77 12.76 -18.53
N THR A 156 12.43 11.84 -17.63
CA THR A 156 13.10 11.66 -16.33
C THR A 156 14.58 11.34 -16.47
N PHE A 157 14.95 10.38 -17.32
CA PHE A 157 16.35 9.97 -17.52
C PHE A 157 17.17 11.06 -18.21
N ASN A 158 16.58 11.77 -19.19
CA ASN A 158 17.22 12.91 -19.81
C ASN A 158 17.48 14.02 -18.77
N ALA A 159 16.51 14.30 -17.91
CA ALA A 159 16.68 15.27 -16.82
C ALA A 159 17.77 14.83 -15.83
N LEU A 160 17.77 13.57 -15.36
CA LEU A 160 18.83 13.05 -14.47
C LEU A 160 20.22 13.20 -15.10
N SER A 161 20.37 12.77 -16.35
CA SER A 161 21.65 12.82 -17.08
C SER A 161 22.13 14.25 -17.31
N ARG A 162 21.23 15.15 -17.74
CA ARG A 162 21.56 16.55 -17.97
C ARG A 162 21.94 17.27 -16.67
N ILE A 163 21.20 17.07 -15.59
CA ILE A 163 21.55 17.68 -14.29
C ILE A 163 22.90 17.15 -13.80
N ALA A 164 23.15 15.85 -13.92
CA ALA A 164 24.43 15.26 -13.54
C ALA A 164 25.62 15.81 -14.36
N ARG A 165 25.43 16.05 -15.67
CA ARG A 165 26.47 16.56 -16.57
C ARG A 165 26.67 18.07 -16.46
N GLU A 166 25.59 18.84 -16.36
CA GLU A 166 25.61 20.31 -16.38
C GLU A 166 25.87 20.92 -14.99
N GLU A 167 25.37 20.29 -13.91
CA GLU A 167 25.41 20.83 -12.54
C GLU A 167 26.11 19.91 -11.53
N GLY A 168 26.53 18.73 -11.97
CA GLY A 168 27.17 17.74 -11.12
C GLY A 168 26.25 17.16 -10.04
N LEU A 169 26.87 16.51 -9.06
CA LEU A 169 26.18 15.93 -7.90
C LEU A 169 25.53 17.01 -7.02
N THR A 170 26.09 18.22 -7.01
CA THR A 170 25.52 19.36 -6.27
C THR A 170 24.11 19.73 -6.76
N GLY A 171 23.85 19.63 -8.07
CA GLY A 171 22.51 19.85 -8.63
C GLY A 171 21.50 18.79 -8.17
N LEU A 172 21.88 17.50 -8.23
CA LEU A 172 21.02 16.37 -7.85
C LEU A 172 20.69 16.32 -6.34
N TYR A 173 21.57 16.85 -5.50
CA TYR A 173 21.39 16.93 -4.05
C TYR A 173 20.95 18.31 -3.56
N SER A 174 20.59 19.21 -4.48
CA SER A 174 20.06 20.52 -4.11
C SER A 174 18.79 20.37 -3.26
N GLY A 175 18.64 21.22 -2.25
CA GLY A 175 17.48 21.21 -1.35
C GLY A 175 17.46 20.10 -0.30
N LEU A 176 18.53 19.31 -0.15
CA LEU A 176 18.59 18.26 0.88
C LEU A 176 18.45 18.82 2.31
N ALA A 177 19.12 19.92 2.63
CA ALA A 177 19.05 20.55 3.94
C ALA A 177 17.61 20.98 4.36
N PRO A 178 16.86 21.77 3.56
CA PRO A 178 15.47 22.07 3.89
C PRO A 178 14.58 20.82 3.86
N SER A 179 14.92 19.79 3.08
CA SER A 179 14.20 18.50 3.12
C SER A 179 14.32 17.80 4.48
N MET A 180 15.52 17.79 5.06
CA MET A 180 15.78 17.20 6.37
C MET A 180 15.10 18.00 7.49
N ALA A 181 15.10 19.34 7.39
CA ALA A 181 14.33 20.19 8.30
C ALA A 181 12.82 19.83 8.26
N GLY A 182 12.31 19.37 7.11
CA GLY A 182 10.95 18.86 6.97
C GLY A 182 10.63 17.64 7.82
N ILE A 183 11.63 16.82 8.19
CA ILE A 183 11.44 15.64 9.06
C ILE A 183 10.99 16.07 10.46
N CYS A 184 11.36 17.27 10.91
CA CYS A 184 10.88 17.86 12.16
C CYS A 184 9.36 18.02 12.21
N HIS A 185 8.65 17.95 11.07
CA HIS A 185 7.19 17.90 11.03
C HIS A 185 6.60 16.84 11.98
N VAL A 186 7.22 15.65 12.08
CA VAL A 186 6.73 14.57 12.95
C VAL A 186 6.83 14.97 14.44
N ALA A 187 7.86 15.72 14.81
CA ALA A 187 8.06 16.21 16.17
C ALA A 187 7.01 17.24 16.60
N ILE A 188 6.36 17.92 15.65
CA ILE A 188 5.29 18.89 15.91
C ILE A 188 3.92 18.20 15.82
N GLN A 189 3.71 17.37 14.81
CA GLN A 189 2.43 16.71 14.57
C GLN A 189 2.03 15.78 15.72
N PHE A 190 2.97 14.98 16.25
CA PHE A 190 2.63 13.96 17.25
C PHE A 190 2.18 14.57 18.60
N PRO A 191 2.91 15.51 19.22
CA PRO A 191 2.42 16.16 20.44
C PRO A 191 1.10 16.89 20.22
N LEU A 192 0.93 17.54 19.07
CA LEU A 192 -0.30 18.25 18.75
C LEU A 192 -1.49 17.29 18.61
N TYR A 193 -1.27 16.14 17.96
CA TYR A 193 -2.27 15.08 17.84
C TYR A 193 -2.66 14.50 19.21
N GLU A 194 -1.70 14.18 20.06
CA GLU A 194 -1.99 13.66 21.41
C GLU A 194 -2.76 14.70 22.24
N ALA A 195 -2.38 15.97 22.19
CA ALA A 195 -3.09 17.04 22.88
C ALA A 195 -4.52 17.24 22.33
N ALA A 196 -4.70 17.19 21.01
CA ALA A 196 -6.01 17.31 20.37
C ALA A 196 -6.92 16.13 20.74
N LYS A 197 -6.37 14.91 20.78
CA LYS A 197 -7.07 13.69 21.18
C LYS A 197 -7.53 13.76 22.64
N VAL A 198 -6.65 14.15 23.57
CA VAL A 198 -6.99 14.34 24.99
C VAL A 198 -8.07 15.40 25.16
N ARG A 199 -7.99 16.52 24.42
CA ARG A 199 -9.00 17.57 24.47
C ARG A 199 -10.36 17.11 23.93
N ALA A 200 -10.38 16.34 22.84
CA ALA A 200 -11.61 15.79 22.28
C ALA A 200 -12.27 14.81 23.25
N ALA A 201 -11.48 13.93 23.86
CA ALA A 201 -11.94 12.96 24.86
C ALA A 201 -12.53 13.67 26.09
N ALA A 202 -11.84 14.71 26.60
CA ALA A 202 -12.31 15.51 27.72
C ALA A 202 -13.66 16.20 27.46
N ARG A 203 -13.93 16.64 26.21
CA ARG A 203 -15.23 17.24 25.85
C ARG A 203 -16.40 16.26 25.90
N ARG A 204 -16.15 14.96 25.69
CA ARG A 204 -17.16 13.91 25.79
C ARG A 204 -17.16 13.19 27.14
N GLY A 205 -16.20 13.47 28.02
CA GLY A 205 -16.03 12.75 29.28
C GLY A 205 -15.62 11.29 29.09
N VAL A 206 -15.04 10.94 27.93
CA VAL A 206 -14.59 9.57 27.59
C VAL A 206 -13.07 9.47 27.65
N ARG A 207 -12.55 8.25 27.62
CA ARG A 207 -11.10 8.03 27.51
C ARG A 207 -10.60 8.33 26.09
N PRO A 208 -9.34 8.76 25.90
CA PRO A 208 -8.76 9.00 24.57
C PRO A 208 -8.80 7.80 23.61
N ASP A 209 -8.86 6.59 24.16
CA ASP A 209 -8.90 5.33 23.39
C ASP A 209 -10.32 4.96 22.91
N GLU A 210 -11.35 5.66 23.41
CA GLU A 210 -12.77 5.41 23.10
C GLU A 210 -13.34 6.41 22.07
N LEU A 211 -12.48 7.25 21.49
CA LEU A 211 -12.90 8.19 20.45
C LEU A 211 -13.30 7.45 19.18
N ASP A 212 -14.37 7.94 18.54
CA ASP A 212 -14.83 7.38 17.27
C ASP A 212 -13.82 7.64 16.14
N ALA A 213 -13.85 6.80 15.10
CA ALA A 213 -12.98 6.89 13.94
C ALA A 213 -13.06 8.27 13.26
N ALA A 214 -14.26 8.87 13.20
CA ALA A 214 -14.45 10.20 12.64
C ALA A 214 -13.71 11.28 13.45
N GLU A 215 -13.75 11.19 14.78
CA GLU A 215 -13.06 12.14 15.68
C GLU A 215 -11.55 11.95 15.63
N LEU A 216 -11.08 10.70 15.54
CA LEU A 216 -9.66 10.38 15.37
C LEU A 216 -9.12 10.95 14.05
N VAL A 217 -9.87 10.80 12.95
CA VAL A 217 -9.53 11.36 11.65
C VAL A 217 -9.54 12.88 11.70
N ALA A 218 -10.53 13.51 12.33
CA ALA A 218 -10.63 14.96 12.45
C ALA A 218 -9.47 15.55 13.27
N THR A 219 -9.15 14.95 14.43
CA THR A 219 -8.03 15.38 15.29
C THR A 219 -6.68 15.18 14.61
N SER A 220 -6.49 14.06 13.90
CA SER A 220 -5.29 13.79 13.09
C SER A 220 -5.14 14.79 11.94
N ALA A 221 -6.22 15.05 11.20
CA ALA A 221 -6.22 16.00 10.09
C ALA A 221 -5.93 17.43 10.56
N ALA A 222 -6.59 17.91 11.62
CA ALA A 222 -6.35 19.23 12.19
C ALA A 222 -4.90 19.40 12.64
N SER A 223 -4.36 18.40 13.36
CA SER A 223 -2.98 18.41 13.83
C SER A 223 -1.98 18.42 12.67
N LYS A 224 -2.25 17.65 11.62
CA LYS A 224 -1.43 17.64 10.40
C LYS A 224 -1.46 18.97 9.65
N MET A 225 -2.62 19.63 9.55
CA MET A 225 -2.75 20.92 8.88
C MET A 225 -1.97 22.02 9.62
N VAL A 226 -2.06 22.05 10.95
CA VAL A 226 -1.30 23.01 11.78
C VAL A 226 0.19 22.74 11.68
N ALA A 227 0.62 21.47 11.85
CA ALA A 227 2.02 21.09 11.74
C ALA A 227 2.58 21.42 10.35
N SER A 228 1.83 21.12 9.28
CA SER A 228 2.22 21.43 7.90
C SER A 228 2.30 22.94 7.65
N THR A 229 1.44 23.74 8.27
CA THR A 229 1.49 25.22 8.16
C THR A 229 2.73 25.76 8.87
N VAL A 230 3.01 25.30 10.09
CA VAL A 230 4.19 25.74 10.86
C VAL A 230 5.49 25.37 10.15
N THR A 231 5.57 24.17 9.59
CA THR A 231 6.79 23.75 8.88
C THR A 231 6.84 24.25 7.44
N TYR A 232 5.76 24.77 6.87
CA TYR A 232 5.65 25.08 5.43
C TYR A 232 6.82 25.85 4.80
N PRO A 233 7.49 26.82 5.47
CA PRO A 233 8.65 27.49 4.91
C PRO A 233 9.73 26.55 4.35
N HIS A 234 9.96 25.39 4.97
CA HIS A 234 10.94 24.42 4.46
C HIS A 234 10.54 23.87 3.08
N GLU A 235 9.24 23.70 2.80
CA GLU A 235 8.78 23.19 1.51
C GLU A 235 9.04 24.19 0.38
N VAL A 236 8.79 25.48 0.62
CA VAL A 236 9.04 26.54 -0.36
C VAL A 236 10.53 26.66 -0.64
N ILE A 237 11.36 26.72 0.41
CA ILE A 237 12.81 26.81 0.28
C ILE A 237 13.36 25.58 -0.46
N ARG A 238 12.86 24.38 -0.14
CA ARG A 238 13.23 23.13 -0.82
C ARG A 238 12.91 23.20 -2.32
N SER A 239 11.66 23.53 -2.67
CA SER A 239 11.22 23.62 -4.06
C SER A 239 12.00 24.68 -4.84
N TYR A 240 12.31 25.82 -4.21
CA TYR A 240 13.18 26.85 -4.77
C TYR A 240 14.57 26.30 -5.07
N MET A 241 15.22 25.66 -4.09
CA MET A 241 16.57 25.10 -4.24
C MET A 241 16.64 23.98 -5.28
N HIS A 242 15.60 23.14 -5.40
CA HIS A 242 15.51 22.12 -6.45
C HIS A 242 15.56 22.74 -7.86
N VAL A 243 14.94 23.92 -8.03
CA VAL A 243 14.92 24.61 -9.34
C VAL A 243 16.17 25.45 -9.56
N SER A 244 16.68 26.14 -8.55
CA SER A 244 17.88 26.98 -8.69
C SER A 244 19.15 26.15 -8.89
N GLY A 245 19.23 24.94 -8.32
CA GLY A 245 20.44 24.11 -8.37
C GLY A 245 21.55 24.62 -7.45
N SER A 246 21.20 25.34 -6.38
CA SER A 246 22.16 26.03 -5.50
C SER A 246 22.96 25.10 -4.56
N GLY A 247 22.95 23.78 -4.79
CA GLY A 247 23.67 22.81 -3.97
C GLY A 247 22.90 22.36 -2.70
N PRO A 248 23.45 21.38 -1.95
CA PRO A 248 22.75 20.76 -0.81
C PRO A 248 22.61 21.66 0.43
N LEU A 249 23.63 22.50 0.70
CA LEU A 249 23.74 23.33 1.92
C LEU A 249 24.08 24.78 1.61
N ALA A 250 25.05 25.03 0.73
CA ALA A 250 25.58 26.37 0.45
C ALA A 250 24.51 27.37 -0.02
N GLY A 251 23.48 26.88 -0.74
CA GLY A 251 22.39 27.70 -1.25
C GLY A 251 21.26 28.02 -0.28
N LEU A 252 21.26 27.48 0.95
CA LEU A 252 20.12 27.64 1.86
C LEU A 252 19.93 29.08 2.33
N SER A 253 21.01 29.73 2.78
CA SER A 253 20.98 31.12 3.25
C SER A 253 20.65 32.10 2.13
N GLU A 254 21.19 31.83 0.94
CA GLU A 254 20.89 32.60 -0.27
C GLU A 254 19.42 32.44 -0.67
N ALA A 255 18.88 31.21 -0.69
CA ALA A 255 17.48 30.97 -1.00
C ALA A 255 16.54 31.70 -0.02
N VAL A 256 16.80 31.61 1.28
CA VAL A 256 16.01 32.32 2.31
C VAL A 256 16.09 33.83 2.10
N ARG A 257 17.29 34.38 1.88
CA ARG A 257 17.49 35.81 1.66
C ARG A 257 16.78 36.30 0.39
N THR A 258 16.86 35.55 -0.69
CA THR A 258 16.23 35.89 -1.97
C THR A 258 14.71 35.85 -1.86
N ILE A 259 14.13 34.78 -1.30
CA ILE A 259 12.68 34.67 -1.08
C ILE A 259 12.17 35.84 -0.22
N TYR A 260 12.89 36.18 0.85
CA TYR A 260 12.50 37.28 1.74
C TYR A 260 12.63 38.65 1.06
N ARG A 261 13.70 38.90 0.29
CA ARG A 261 13.88 40.17 -0.43
C ARG A 261 12.86 40.37 -1.54
N GLU A 262 12.51 39.30 -2.27
CA GLU A 262 11.64 39.41 -3.44
C GLU A 262 10.15 39.45 -3.07
N ASP A 263 9.73 38.70 -2.05
CA ASP A 263 8.31 38.46 -1.77
C ASP A 263 7.95 38.57 -0.28
N GLY A 264 8.91 38.95 0.57
CA GLY A 264 8.72 39.12 2.01
C GLY A 264 8.36 37.82 2.74
N ALA A 265 7.80 37.96 3.94
CA ALA A 265 7.39 36.83 4.78
C ALA A 265 6.30 35.95 4.14
N ARG A 266 5.42 36.56 3.32
CA ARG A 266 4.37 35.83 2.58
C ARG A 266 4.97 34.90 1.52
N GLY A 267 6.19 35.17 1.06
CA GLY A 267 6.93 34.33 0.12
C GLY A 267 7.05 32.88 0.58
N PHE A 268 7.27 32.66 1.87
CA PHE A 268 7.45 31.33 2.46
C PHE A 268 6.17 30.49 2.54
N TYR A 269 5.00 31.05 2.22
CA TYR A 269 3.70 30.37 2.31
C TYR A 269 3.00 30.19 0.96
N ARG A 270 3.73 30.39 -0.16
CA ARG A 270 3.17 30.22 -1.51
C ARG A 270 2.75 28.78 -1.77
N GLY A 271 1.52 28.61 -2.24
CA GLY A 271 0.94 27.29 -2.50
C GLY A 271 0.49 26.53 -1.24
N CYS A 272 0.53 27.15 -0.06
CA CYS A 272 0.11 26.51 1.20
C CYS A 272 -1.36 26.08 1.15
N GLY A 273 -2.26 26.95 0.67
CA GLY A 273 -3.67 26.61 0.48
C GLY A 273 -3.88 25.41 -0.44
N THR A 274 -3.15 25.33 -1.57
CA THR A 274 -3.20 24.17 -2.47
C THR A 274 -2.67 22.91 -1.79
N ASN A 275 -1.62 23.01 -0.98
CA ASN A 275 -1.10 21.87 -0.22
C ASN A 275 -2.10 21.34 0.80
N LEU A 276 -2.74 22.23 1.56
CA LEU A 276 -3.73 21.88 2.57
C LEU A 276 -4.95 21.21 1.91
N LEU A 277 -5.48 21.81 0.83
CA LEU A 277 -6.60 21.23 0.09
C LEU A 277 -6.28 19.85 -0.48
N ARG A 278 -5.04 19.66 -0.96
CA ARG A 278 -4.59 18.39 -1.55
C ARG A 278 -4.45 17.27 -0.52
N THR A 279 -4.09 17.58 0.72
CA THR A 279 -3.63 16.59 1.69
C THR A 279 -4.75 15.63 2.13
N THR A 280 -5.95 16.14 2.38
CA THR A 280 -7.09 15.31 2.84
C THR A 280 -7.62 14.38 1.75
N PRO A 281 -7.92 14.85 0.52
CA PRO A 281 -8.35 13.98 -0.58
C PRO A 281 -7.29 12.94 -0.95
N ALA A 282 -6.01 13.32 -0.94
CA ALA A 282 -4.93 12.37 -1.22
C ALA A 282 -4.91 11.22 -0.20
N ALA A 283 -5.07 11.51 1.09
CA ALA A 283 -5.12 10.49 2.12
C ALA A 283 -6.36 9.59 1.94
N ALA A 284 -7.54 10.19 1.74
CA ALA A 284 -8.78 9.45 1.52
C ALA A 284 -8.68 8.51 0.30
N LEU A 285 -8.14 8.99 -0.81
CA LEU A 285 -7.89 8.19 -2.02
C LEU A 285 -6.93 7.03 -1.73
N THR A 286 -5.80 7.26 -1.07
CA THR A 286 -4.85 6.17 -0.76
C THR A 286 -5.49 5.08 0.08
N PHE A 287 -6.17 5.44 1.17
CA PHE A 287 -6.79 4.46 2.06
C PHE A 287 -7.93 3.70 1.38
N THR A 288 -8.79 4.42 0.66
CA THR A 288 -9.94 3.82 -0.03
C THR A 288 -9.48 2.91 -1.17
N SER A 289 -8.52 3.37 -1.99
CA SER A 289 -7.95 2.55 -3.06
C SER A 289 -7.25 1.31 -2.50
N PHE A 290 -6.45 1.45 -1.44
CA PHE A 290 -5.79 0.30 -0.82
C PHE A 290 -6.82 -0.73 -0.33
N GLU A 291 -7.85 -0.28 0.40
CA GLU A 291 -8.86 -1.17 0.96
C GLU A 291 -9.66 -1.89 -0.14
N LEU A 292 -10.08 -1.17 -1.19
CA LEU A 292 -10.81 -1.75 -2.32
C LEU A 292 -9.95 -2.77 -3.08
N ILE A 293 -8.69 -2.46 -3.35
CA ILE A 293 -7.78 -3.35 -4.09
C ILE A 293 -7.44 -4.58 -3.22
N ALA A 294 -7.12 -4.39 -1.95
CA ALA A 294 -6.81 -5.50 -1.03
C ALA A 294 -8.03 -6.41 -0.81
N ARG A 295 -9.24 -5.87 -0.74
CA ARG A 295 -10.48 -6.68 -0.69
C ARG A 295 -10.69 -7.45 -1.99
N GLY A 296 -10.48 -6.82 -3.14
CA GLY A 296 -10.60 -7.46 -4.45
C GLY A 296 -9.60 -8.61 -4.62
N MET A 297 -8.33 -8.39 -4.26
CA MET A 297 -7.29 -9.42 -4.33
C MET A 297 -7.58 -10.61 -3.42
N ARG A 298 -8.06 -10.38 -2.19
CA ARG A 298 -8.47 -11.44 -1.27
C ARG A 298 -9.63 -12.27 -1.83
N ARG A 299 -10.67 -11.61 -2.35
CA ARG A 299 -11.81 -12.30 -3.00
C ARG A 299 -11.37 -13.18 -4.17
N LEU A 300 -10.48 -12.68 -5.03
CA LEU A 300 -9.94 -13.46 -6.15
C LEU A 300 -9.09 -14.64 -5.68
N GLY A 301 -8.34 -14.47 -4.59
CA GLY A 301 -7.61 -15.56 -3.94
C GLY A 301 -8.54 -16.65 -3.39
N ASP A 302 -9.59 -16.24 -2.67
CA ASP A 302 -10.58 -17.14 -2.09
C ASP A 302 -11.35 -17.91 -3.19
N GLU A 303 -11.72 -17.23 -4.29
CA GLU A 303 -12.35 -17.87 -5.46
C GLU A 303 -11.43 -18.88 -6.16
N ALA A 304 -10.13 -18.58 -6.26
CA ALA A 304 -9.17 -19.50 -6.84
C ALA A 304 -9.01 -20.76 -5.98
N VAL A 305 -8.92 -20.61 -4.66
CA VAL A 305 -8.84 -21.73 -3.71
C VAL A 305 -10.11 -22.57 -3.76
N ALA A 306 -11.29 -21.94 -3.85
CA ALA A 306 -12.54 -22.66 -3.99
C ALA A 306 -12.61 -23.47 -5.30
N ARG A 307 -12.08 -22.93 -6.41
CA ARG A 307 -12.00 -23.65 -7.70
C ARG A 307 -11.02 -24.81 -7.66
N ASP A 308 -9.85 -24.63 -7.04
CA ASP A 308 -8.86 -25.71 -6.90
C ASP A 308 -9.36 -26.82 -5.96
N ALA A 309 -10.04 -26.47 -4.86
CA ALA A 309 -10.68 -27.42 -3.96
C ALA A 309 -11.83 -28.18 -4.64
N ALA A 310 -12.63 -27.51 -5.47
CA ALA A 310 -13.68 -28.16 -6.26
C ALA A 310 -13.09 -29.16 -7.28
N ARG A 311 -12.01 -28.79 -7.97
CA ARG A 311 -11.29 -29.70 -8.89
C ARG A 311 -10.72 -30.91 -8.16
N ALA A 312 -10.09 -30.70 -7.00
CA ALA A 312 -9.57 -31.79 -6.19
C ALA A 312 -10.69 -32.73 -5.71
N ALA A 313 -11.84 -32.19 -5.31
CA ALA A 313 -13.01 -33.00 -4.92
C ALA A 313 -13.58 -33.79 -6.11
N GLU A 314 -13.67 -33.19 -7.30
CA GLU A 314 -14.08 -33.87 -8.54
C GLU A 314 -13.13 -35.01 -8.91
N GLU A 315 -11.81 -34.78 -8.84
CA GLU A 315 -10.78 -35.80 -9.08
C GLU A 315 -10.86 -36.95 -8.06
N GLN A 316 -11.09 -36.62 -6.78
CA GLN A 316 -11.18 -37.60 -5.70
C GLN A 316 -12.46 -38.44 -5.83
N GLN A 317 -13.56 -37.83 -6.25
CA GLN A 317 -14.81 -38.52 -6.53
C GLN A 317 -14.71 -39.42 -7.77
N ALA A 318 -14.07 -38.95 -8.84
CA ALA A 318 -13.79 -39.76 -10.03
C ALA A 318 -12.88 -40.97 -9.72
N ALA A 319 -11.87 -40.79 -8.84
CA ALA A 319 -11.00 -41.88 -8.40
C ALA A 319 -11.75 -42.93 -7.57
N TRP A 320 -12.66 -42.51 -6.68
CA TRP A 320 -13.51 -43.41 -5.92
C TRP A 320 -14.47 -44.20 -6.81
N GLU A 321 -15.11 -43.53 -7.78
CA GLU A 321 -16.01 -44.18 -8.75
C GLU A 321 -15.26 -45.19 -9.63
N ALA A 322 -14.04 -44.86 -10.09
CA ALA A 322 -13.19 -45.79 -10.83
C ALA A 322 -12.80 -47.01 -9.98
N GLY A 323 -12.41 -46.78 -8.72
CA GLY A 323 -12.10 -47.86 -7.77
C GLY A 323 -13.29 -48.79 -7.50
N ALA A 324 -14.48 -48.22 -7.32
CA ALA A 324 -15.72 -48.99 -7.13
C ALA A 324 -16.07 -49.84 -8.37
N GLN A 325 -15.90 -49.28 -9.57
CA GLN A 325 -16.09 -50.02 -10.82
C GLN A 325 -15.09 -51.17 -11.00
N HIS A 326 -13.83 -50.94 -10.63
CA HIS A 326 -12.80 -51.98 -10.66
C HIS A 326 -13.10 -53.12 -9.67
N ALA A 327 -13.50 -52.79 -8.43
CA ALA A 327 -13.88 -53.78 -7.42
C ALA A 327 -15.11 -54.60 -7.84
N TRP A 328 -16.11 -53.95 -8.44
CA TRP A 328 -17.31 -54.62 -8.93
C TRP A 328 -16.99 -55.59 -10.09
N ARG A 329 -16.10 -55.21 -11.02
CA ARG A 329 -15.63 -56.11 -12.09
C ARG A 329 -14.87 -57.33 -11.54
N GLN A 330 -14.05 -57.15 -10.51
CA GLN A 330 -13.34 -58.26 -9.87
C GLN A 330 -14.31 -59.25 -9.23
N GLN A 331 -15.33 -58.78 -8.51
CA GLN A 331 -16.38 -59.66 -7.97
C GLN A 331 -17.13 -60.43 -9.05
N GLN A 332 -17.42 -59.80 -10.20
CA GLN A 332 -18.07 -60.51 -11.31
C GLN A 332 -17.17 -61.62 -11.88
N LEU A 333 -15.88 -61.36 -12.06
CA LEU A 333 -14.93 -62.36 -12.54
C LEU A 333 -14.78 -63.52 -11.55
N GLU A 334 -14.66 -63.24 -10.25
CA GLU A 334 -14.62 -64.28 -9.22
C GLU A 334 -15.91 -65.12 -9.18
N GLN A 335 -17.08 -64.51 -9.38
CA GLN A 335 -18.34 -65.27 -9.45
C GLN A 335 -18.39 -66.18 -10.67
N LEU A 336 -17.91 -65.71 -11.83
CA LEU A 336 -17.78 -66.51 -13.05
C LEU A 336 -16.80 -67.67 -12.86
N GLU A 337 -15.66 -67.45 -12.22
CA GLU A 337 -14.69 -68.50 -11.90
C GLU A 337 -15.27 -69.56 -10.96
N ARG A 338 -16.01 -69.16 -9.92
CA ARG A 338 -16.71 -70.10 -9.01
C ARG A 338 -17.78 -70.93 -9.73
N GLN A 339 -18.51 -70.34 -10.68
CA GLN A 339 -19.48 -71.08 -11.49
C GLN A 339 -18.80 -72.11 -12.41
N GLN A 340 -17.65 -71.76 -12.99
CA GLN A 340 -16.88 -72.69 -13.82
C GLN A 340 -16.27 -73.84 -13.00
N GLN A 341 -15.80 -73.58 -11.78
CA GLN A 341 -15.29 -74.61 -10.87
C GLN A 341 -16.40 -75.57 -10.41
N HIS A 342 -17.61 -75.08 -10.15
CA HIS A 342 -18.76 -75.95 -9.83
C HIS A 342 -19.28 -76.75 -11.04
N ALA A 343 -19.10 -76.26 -12.27
CA ALA A 343 -19.46 -76.98 -13.49
C ALA A 343 -18.42 -78.06 -13.91
N GLY A 344 -17.22 -78.06 -13.32
CA GLY A 344 -16.12 -78.98 -13.64
C GLY A 344 -16.05 -80.26 -12.79
N GLY A 345 -17.02 -80.52 -11.91
CA GLY A 345 -17.10 -81.77 -11.13
C GLY A 345 -17.60 -82.96 -11.98
N PRO A 346 -17.01 -84.16 -11.91
CA PRO A 346 -17.34 -85.25 -12.82
C PRO A 346 -18.66 -85.90 -12.42
N GLY A 347 -19.73 -85.58 -13.13
CA GLY A 347 -20.99 -86.30 -12.94
C GLY A 347 -22.18 -85.69 -13.66
N GLY A 348 -22.52 -86.27 -14.81
CA GLY A 348 -23.91 -86.40 -15.22
C GLY A 348 -24.51 -85.30 -16.09
N GLY A 349 -24.49 -85.53 -17.41
CA GLY A 349 -25.70 -85.57 -18.23
C GLY A 349 -26.63 -84.35 -18.28
N GLY A 350 -26.62 -83.69 -19.44
CA GLY A 350 -27.85 -83.21 -20.08
C GLY A 350 -28.13 -81.71 -19.96
N GLY A 351 -28.47 -81.11 -21.09
CA GLY A 351 -29.23 -79.86 -21.15
C GLY A 351 -28.46 -78.68 -21.74
N GLY A 352 -28.61 -78.50 -23.05
CA GLY A 352 -28.35 -77.20 -23.67
C GLY A 352 -29.31 -76.15 -23.11
N ALA A 353 -28.75 -75.06 -22.59
CA ALA A 353 -29.41 -73.76 -22.48
C ALA A 353 -28.33 -72.69 -22.67
N ALA A 354 -28.00 -72.44 -23.93
CA ALA A 354 -27.30 -71.24 -24.32
C ALA A 354 -28.19 -70.02 -24.02
N ALA A 355 -27.52 -68.95 -23.59
CA ALA A 355 -27.94 -67.56 -23.75
C ALA A 355 -29.26 -67.12 -23.08
N ALA A 356 -29.15 -66.54 -21.88
CA ALA A 356 -30.09 -65.51 -21.45
C ALA A 356 -29.45 -64.50 -20.51
N ALA A 357 -29.65 -63.22 -20.85
CA ALA A 357 -29.59 -62.04 -19.97
C ALA A 357 -28.21 -61.49 -19.58
N ALA A 358 -27.43 -61.10 -20.59
CA ALA A 358 -26.76 -59.82 -20.53
C ALA A 358 -27.81 -58.72 -20.72
N ALA A 359 -28.21 -58.01 -19.66
CA ALA A 359 -28.64 -56.60 -19.71
C ALA A 359 -29.18 -56.10 -18.37
N ALA A 360 -28.76 -54.87 -18.04
CA ALA A 360 -29.49 -53.87 -17.26
C ALA A 360 -29.55 -54.00 -15.73
N ALA A 361 -28.57 -53.35 -15.08
CA ALA A 361 -28.87 -52.47 -13.94
C ALA A 361 -27.77 -51.38 -13.83
N LYS A 362 -27.93 -50.27 -14.57
CA LYS A 362 -27.27 -49.00 -14.20
C LYS A 362 -28.02 -48.42 -13.00
N PRO A 363 -27.35 -47.90 -11.95
CA PRO A 363 -28.05 -47.09 -10.96
C PRO A 363 -28.34 -45.72 -11.58
N GLN A 364 -29.63 -45.41 -11.70
CA GLN A 364 -30.15 -44.17 -12.25
C GLN A 364 -30.00 -43.05 -11.22
N GLN A 365 -29.32 -41.99 -11.66
CA GLN A 365 -29.09 -40.72 -10.98
C GLN A 365 -30.44 -40.01 -10.77
N GLN A 366 -30.88 -39.79 -9.52
CA GLN A 366 -32.06 -38.97 -9.20
C GLN A 366 -31.65 -37.74 -8.40
N ARG A 367 -31.84 -36.56 -9.01
CA ARG A 367 -31.70 -35.23 -8.42
C ARG A 367 -33.09 -34.67 -8.09
N ARG A 368 -33.17 -34.02 -6.90
CA ARG A 368 -34.18 -33.05 -6.37
C ARG A 368 -35.52 -33.63 -5.88
N GLY A 369 -36.03 -33.32 -4.68
CA GLY A 369 -35.55 -32.46 -3.59
C GLY A 369 -36.62 -32.29 -2.48
N GLY A 370 -36.21 -31.79 -1.31
CA GLY A 370 -37.07 -31.15 -0.30
C GLY A 370 -37.48 -32.01 0.92
N GLY A 371 -37.12 -31.54 2.13
CA GLY A 371 -37.72 -31.96 3.40
C GLY A 371 -36.72 -32.27 4.53
N SER A 372 -36.68 -31.41 5.56
CA SER A 372 -35.82 -31.46 6.76
C SER A 372 -36.22 -32.57 7.78
N PRO A 373 -35.59 -32.64 8.97
CA PRO A 373 -34.58 -33.62 9.39
C PRO A 373 -35.12 -34.74 10.32
N PRO A 374 -34.34 -35.80 10.62
CA PRO A 374 -34.61 -36.69 11.75
C PRO A 374 -33.59 -36.51 12.92
N PRO A 375 -33.86 -37.12 14.09
CA PRO A 375 -33.52 -36.55 15.40
C PRO A 375 -32.14 -36.96 15.93
N GLU A 376 -31.74 -36.23 16.97
CA GLU A 376 -30.56 -36.43 17.80
C GLU A 376 -30.48 -37.82 18.43
N GLY A 377 -29.26 -38.38 18.49
CA GLY A 377 -29.01 -39.66 19.15
C GLY A 377 -27.54 -40.06 19.17
N GLY A 378 -26.75 -39.33 19.97
CA GLY A 378 -25.57 -39.79 20.73
C GLY A 378 -24.56 -40.76 20.10
N GLY A 379 -23.34 -40.27 19.87
CA GLY A 379 -22.13 -41.11 19.84
C GLY A 379 -21.04 -40.60 18.91
N GLY A 380 -20.15 -39.73 19.40
CA GLY A 380 -18.99 -39.30 18.62
C GLY A 380 -18.44 -37.91 18.94
N GLN A 381 -18.47 -37.47 20.20
CA GLN A 381 -17.68 -36.32 20.63
C GLN A 381 -16.21 -36.73 20.74
N GLY A 382 -15.45 -36.47 19.69
CA GLY A 382 -14.01 -36.72 19.68
C GLY A 382 -13.48 -36.59 18.26
N LEU A 383 -13.21 -35.34 17.84
CA LEU A 383 -12.25 -34.92 16.80
C LEU A 383 -12.57 -33.55 16.15
N ALA A 384 -13.59 -32.82 16.62
CA ALA A 384 -13.87 -31.44 16.19
C ALA A 384 -13.51 -30.34 17.22
N SER A 385 -12.81 -30.69 18.31
CA SER A 385 -12.34 -29.73 19.34
C SER A 385 -10.86 -29.31 19.17
N ALA A 386 -10.12 -29.93 18.24
CA ALA A 386 -8.69 -29.67 18.08
C ALA A 386 -8.34 -28.52 17.10
N ALA A 387 -9.25 -28.08 16.22
CA ALA A 387 -8.96 -27.03 15.23
C ALA A 387 -9.41 -25.62 15.65
N ALA A 388 -10.24 -25.49 16.70
CA ALA A 388 -10.68 -24.19 17.23
C ALA A 388 -9.80 -23.66 18.39
N SER A 389 -8.81 -24.43 18.87
CA SER A 389 -7.99 -24.05 20.04
C SER A 389 -6.62 -23.44 19.72
N VAL A 390 -6.25 -23.30 18.43
CA VAL A 390 -4.95 -22.74 18.00
C VAL A 390 -5.06 -21.29 17.50
N VAL A 391 -6.23 -20.84 17.04
CA VAL A 391 -6.44 -19.44 16.61
C VAL A 391 -6.86 -18.53 17.78
N GLY A 392 -7.44 -19.09 18.85
CA GLY A 392 -7.80 -18.35 20.07
C GLY A 392 -6.65 -18.08 21.05
N ARG A 393 -5.49 -18.74 20.92
CA ARG A 393 -4.36 -18.60 21.88
C ARG A 393 -3.26 -17.62 21.47
N ARG A 394 -3.39 -16.91 20.34
CA ARG A 394 -2.49 -15.78 20.00
C ARG A 394 -3.07 -14.39 20.29
N ALA A 395 -4.32 -14.31 20.73
CA ALA A 395 -4.95 -13.05 21.16
C ALA A 395 -4.88 -12.80 22.69
N ALA A 396 -4.38 -13.76 23.49
CA ALA A 396 -4.38 -13.68 24.96
C ALA A 396 -2.97 -13.61 25.60
N ALA A 397 -1.92 -13.31 24.82
CA ALA A 397 -0.55 -13.16 25.33
C ALA A 397 -0.11 -11.68 25.51
N ALA A 398 -1.06 -10.74 25.59
CA ALA A 398 -0.79 -9.31 25.79
C ALA A 398 -1.57 -8.69 26.96
N ALA A 399 -2.16 -9.48 27.84
CA ALA A 399 -2.79 -9.01 29.08
C ALA A 399 -1.93 -9.44 30.28
N GLY A 400 -1.28 -8.47 30.91
CA GLY A 400 -0.59 -8.67 32.19
C GLY A 400 -1.59 -8.97 33.33
N PRO A 401 -1.11 -9.47 34.48
CA PRO A 401 -1.98 -9.92 35.56
C PRO A 401 -2.71 -8.76 36.26
N PRO A 402 -3.90 -9.00 36.85
CA PRO A 402 -4.64 -7.98 37.57
C PRO A 402 -3.97 -7.66 38.93
N PRO A 403 -4.00 -6.40 39.41
CA PRO A 403 -3.61 -6.09 40.78
C PRO A 403 -4.64 -6.66 41.76
N LYS A 404 -4.13 -7.25 42.84
CA LYS A 404 -4.90 -7.72 44.00
C LYS A 404 -5.31 -6.52 44.85
N THR A 405 -6.58 -6.56 45.29
CA THR A 405 -7.28 -5.77 46.32
C THR A 405 -7.37 -4.27 46.13
#